data_AF-A0A941PH53-F1
#
_entry.id   AF-A0A941PH53-F1
#
_cell.length_a   1.000
_cell.length_b   1.000
_cell.length_c   1.000
_cell.angle_alpha   90.00
_cell.angle_beta   90.00
_cell.angle_gamma   90.00
#
_symmetry.space_group_name_H-M   'P 1'
#
loop_
_entity.id
_entity.type
_entity.pdbx_description
1 polymer ?
#
loop_
_entity_poly.entity_id
_entity_poly.type
_entity_poly.pdbx_seq_one_letter_code
_entity_poly.pdbx_strand_id
1 'polypeptide(L)'
;MQYALNQWPYLSNYIDYGEIEISNCWIENQIRPFALGRKNWLFVGNEVSANKSALLYRLIQTCKLNQIDPRNYLIYVLNHAHKIRRKEIDHHG
;
A
#
# COMPACT_ATOMS: atom_id res chain seq x y z
N MET A 1 -14.19 -25.71 -11.09
CA MET A 1 -14.86 -25.87 -9.79
C MET A 1 -13.91 -25.83 -8.60
N GLN A 2 -12.71 -26.44 -8.68
CA GLN A 2 -11.78 -26.53 -7.54
C GLN A 2 -11.32 -25.18 -6.96
N TYR A 3 -11.09 -24.17 -7.80
CA TYR A 3 -10.64 -22.84 -7.36
C TYR A 3 -11.65 -22.16 -6.42
N ALA A 4 -12.93 -22.16 -6.77
CA ALA A 4 -13.98 -21.56 -5.95
C ALA A 4 -14.13 -22.30 -4.59
N LEU A 5 -14.04 -23.63 -4.59
CA LEU A 5 -14.10 -24.43 -3.36
C LEU A 5 -12.92 -24.15 -2.42
N ASN A 6 -11.72 -23.97 -2.96
CA ASN A 6 -10.53 -23.62 -2.16
C ASN A 6 -10.59 -22.20 -1.58
N GLN A 7 -11.33 -21.29 -2.22
CA GLN A 7 -11.49 -19.90 -1.78
C GLN A 7 -12.72 -19.69 -0.88
N TRP A 8 -13.59 -20.69 -0.76
CA TRP A 8 -14.82 -20.63 0.05
C TRP A 8 -14.60 -20.18 1.51
N PRO A 9 -13.54 -20.63 2.23
CA PRO A 9 -13.28 -20.18 3.59
C PRO A 9 -12.98 -18.68 3.69
N TYR A 10 -12.37 -18.10 2.65
CA TYR A 10 -12.08 -16.66 2.60
C TYR A 10 -13.32 -15.87 2.20
N LEU A 11 -14.11 -16.41 1.26
CA LEU A 11 -15.37 -15.83 0.83
C LEU A 11 -16.45 -15.87 1.92
N SER A 12 -16.41 -16.77 2.89
CA SER A 12 -17.40 -16.78 3.99
C SER A 12 -17.12 -15.75 5.08
N ASN A 13 -15.89 -15.22 5.18
CA ASN A 13 -15.50 -14.31 6.26
C ASN A 13 -16.28 -12.98 6.27
N TYR A 14 -16.85 -12.52 5.14
CA TYR A 14 -17.67 -11.30 5.15
C TYR A 14 -18.98 -11.49 5.94
N ILE A 15 -19.41 -12.73 6.16
CA ILE A 15 -20.62 -13.05 6.94
C ILE A 15 -20.36 -12.80 8.43
N ASP A 16 -19.15 -13.08 8.89
CA ASP A 16 -18.75 -12.89 10.30
C ASP A 16 -18.39 -11.42 10.61
N TYR A 17 -17.98 -10.65 9.59
CA TYR A 17 -17.56 -9.26 9.72
C TYR A 17 -18.29 -8.37 8.70
N GLY A 18 -19.42 -7.77 9.11
CA GLY A 18 -20.26 -6.93 8.25
C GLY A 18 -19.62 -5.61 7.78
N GLU A 19 -18.44 -5.29 8.28
CA GLU A 19 -17.60 -4.18 7.81
C GLU A 19 -16.74 -4.54 6.58
N ILE A 20 -16.67 -5.82 6.22
CA ILE A 20 -15.90 -6.31 5.08
C ILE A 20 -16.81 -6.42 3.85
N GLU A 21 -16.40 -5.82 2.74
CA GLU A 21 -17.12 -5.96 1.47
C GLU A 21 -17.05 -7.40 0.94
N ILE A 22 -18.17 -7.91 0.40
CA ILE A 22 -18.25 -9.24 -0.23
C ILE A 22 -17.30 -9.39 -1.44
N SER A 23 -16.90 -8.26 -2.03
CA SER A 23 -16.04 -8.23 -3.21
C SER A 23 -14.69 -7.61 -2.88
N ASN A 24 -13.63 -8.17 -3.44
CA ASN A 24 -12.29 -7.58 -3.37
C ASN A 24 -12.04 -6.52 -4.46
N CYS A 25 -13.05 -6.17 -5.27
CA CYS A 25 -12.90 -5.34 -6.46
C CYS A 25 -12.30 -3.96 -6.14
N TRP A 26 -12.66 -3.39 -4.97
CA TRP A 26 -12.07 -2.15 -4.48
C TRP A 26 -10.56 -2.30 -4.26
N ILE A 27 -10.13 -3.35 -3.55
CA ILE A 27 -8.71 -3.65 -3.29
C ILE A 27 -7.98 -3.93 -4.61
N GLU A 28 -8.58 -4.72 -5.51
CA GLU A 28 -8.01 -5.03 -6.82
C GLU A 28 -7.79 -3.77 -7.67
N ASN A 29 -8.76 -2.85 -7.67
CA ASN A 29 -8.62 -1.56 -8.35
C ASN A 29 -7.55 -0.67 -7.71
N GLN A 30 -7.37 -0.72 -6.39
CA GLN A 30 -6.29 0.01 -5.72
C GLN A 30 -4.91 -0.53 -6.10
N ILE A 31 -4.74 -1.85 -6.23
CA ILE A 31 -3.47 -2.47 -6.60
C ILE A 31 -3.21 -2.49 -8.13
N ARG A 32 -4.23 -2.27 -8.97
CA ARG A 32 -4.13 -2.35 -10.43
C ARG A 32 -3.07 -1.42 -11.03
N PRO A 33 -2.96 -0.14 -10.63
CA PRO A 33 -1.92 0.76 -11.14
C PRO A 33 -0.51 0.28 -10.80
N PHE A 34 -0.33 -0.37 -9.66
CA PHE A 34 0.94 -1.00 -9.29
C PHE A 34 1.21 -2.21 -10.20
N ALA A 35 0.21 -3.08 -10.39
CA ALA A 35 0.34 -4.26 -11.22
C ALA A 35 0.77 -3.91 -12.65
N LEU A 36 0.24 -2.81 -13.19
CA LEU A 36 0.62 -2.22 -14.48
C LEU A 36 2.00 -1.54 -14.43
N GLY A 37 2.27 -0.78 -13.37
CA GLY A 37 3.54 -0.08 -13.15
C GLY A 37 4.75 -1.01 -13.00
N ARG A 38 4.56 -2.27 -12.58
CA ARG A 38 5.63 -3.29 -12.51
C ARG A 38 6.40 -3.47 -13.83
N LYS A 39 5.75 -3.27 -14.99
CA LYS A 39 6.43 -3.29 -16.30
C LYS A 39 7.28 -2.04 -16.58
N ASN A 40 7.00 -0.94 -15.89
CA ASN A 40 7.65 0.36 -16.05
C ASN A 40 8.72 0.64 -14.99
N TRP A 41 8.87 -0.26 -14.02
CA TRP A 41 9.90 -0.17 -13.00
C TRP A 41 11.19 -0.73 -13.55
N LEU A 42 12.05 0.17 -14.04
CA LEU A 42 13.33 -0.11 -14.73
C LEU A 42 14.31 -1.07 -14.01
N PHE A 43 14.02 -1.51 -12.78
CA PHE A 43 14.94 -2.31 -11.95
C PHE A 43 14.27 -3.44 -11.14
N VAL A 44 13.17 -4.02 -11.64
CA VAL A 44 12.51 -5.15 -10.98
C VAL A 44 13.21 -6.46 -11.37
N GLY A 45 14.23 -6.81 -10.60
CA GLY A 45 14.89 -8.12 -10.66
C GLY A 45 15.37 -8.66 -9.32
N ASN A 46 15.22 -7.90 -8.23
CA ASN A 46 15.71 -8.24 -6.90
C ASN A 46 14.61 -8.03 -5.83
N GLU A 47 14.48 -8.97 -4.90
CA GLU A 47 13.58 -8.94 -3.74
C GLU A 47 13.73 -7.64 -2.93
N VAL A 48 14.95 -7.11 -2.82
CA VAL A 48 15.23 -5.83 -2.16
C VAL A 48 14.49 -4.66 -2.83
N SER A 49 14.45 -4.64 -4.16
CA SER A 49 13.73 -3.61 -4.93
C SER A 49 12.21 -3.77 -4.78
N ALA A 50 11.72 -5.01 -4.70
CA ALA A 50 10.31 -5.29 -4.44
C ALA A 50 9.87 -4.74 -3.06
N ASN A 51 10.67 -4.98 -2.02
CA ASN A 51 10.40 -4.48 -0.67
C ASN A 51 10.39 -2.94 -0.61
N LYS A 52 11.36 -2.28 -1.25
CA LYS A 52 11.39 -0.81 -1.33
C LYS A 52 10.16 -0.24 -2.04
N SER A 53 9.73 -0.90 -3.11
CA SER A 53 8.57 -0.46 -3.88
C SER A 53 7.26 -0.68 -3.12
N ALA A 54 7.15 -1.77 -2.36
CA ALA A 54 6.02 -2.01 -1.46
C ALA A 54 5.92 -0.93 -0.36
N LEU A 55 7.05 -0.51 0.20
CA LEU A 55 7.08 0.57 1.19
C LEU A 55 6.63 1.91 0.60
N LEU A 56 7.12 2.27 -0.59
CA LEU A 56 6.69 3.50 -1.28
C LEU A 56 5.19 3.48 -1.57
N TYR A 57 4.66 2.34 -2.04
CA TYR A 57 3.25 2.17 -2.31
C TYR A 57 2.40 2.31 -1.05
N ARG A 58 2.83 1.68 0.06
CA ARG A 58 2.17 1.83 1.36
C ARG A 58 2.07 3.29 1.77
N LEU A 59 3.16 4.07 1.64
CA LEU A 59 3.15 5.50 1.96
C LEU A 59 2.16 6.27 1.09
N ILE A 60 2.15 6.04 -0.22
CA ILE A 60 1.23 6.70 -1.15
C ILE A 60 -0.22 6.35 -0.82
N GLN A 61 -0.51 5.07 -0.52
CA GLN A 61 -1.86 4.64 -0.16
C GLN A 61 -2.31 5.23 1.17
N THR A 62 -1.44 5.27 2.19
CA THR A 62 -1.73 5.97 3.43
C THR A 62 -2.02 7.46 3.19
N CYS A 63 -1.27 8.14 2.30
CA CYS A 63 -1.56 9.54 1.96
C CYS A 63 -2.94 9.70 1.32
N LYS A 64 -3.29 8.83 0.34
CA LYS A 64 -4.60 8.85 -0.32
C LYS A 64 -5.75 8.61 0.65
N LEU A 65 -5.62 7.64 1.55
CA LEU A 65 -6.63 7.35 2.57
C LEU A 65 -6.84 8.53 3.54
N ASN A 66 -5.77 9.29 3.82
CA ASN A 66 -5.83 10.48 4.66
C ASN A 66 -6.09 11.79 3.87
N GLN A 67 -6.39 11.71 2.57
CA GLN A 67 -6.59 12.88 1.69
C GLN A 67 -5.41 13.86 1.65
N ILE A 68 -4.19 13.37 1.90
CA ILE A 68 -2.95 14.14 1.83
C ILE A 68 -2.35 13.97 0.43
N ASP A 69 -1.86 15.05 -0.17
CA ASP A 69 -1.12 14.96 -1.43
C ASP A 69 0.15 14.12 -1.26
N PRO A 70 0.26 12.94 -1.91
CA PRO A 70 1.41 12.06 -1.76
C PRO A 70 2.73 12.71 -2.17
N ARG A 71 2.70 13.65 -3.14
CA ARG A 71 3.92 14.32 -3.62
C ARG A 71 4.49 15.24 -2.54
N ASN A 72 3.65 16.11 -1.97
CA ASN A 72 4.06 16.98 -0.86
C ASN A 72 4.53 16.17 0.36
N TYR A 73 3.84 15.07 0.67
CA TYR A 73 4.24 14.19 1.76
C TYR A 73 5.61 13.53 1.51
N LEU A 74 5.89 13.05 0.30
CA LEU A 74 7.20 12.49 -0.05
C LEU A 74 8.31 13.54 0.05
N ILE A 75 8.07 14.77 -0.40
CA ILE A 75 9.03 15.88 -0.27
C ILE A 75 9.28 16.18 1.21
N TYR A 76 8.22 16.24 2.02
CA TYR A 76 8.33 16.42 3.47
C TYR A 76 9.17 15.32 4.10
N VAL A 77 8.85 14.05 3.83
CA VAL A 77 9.58 12.90 4.36
C VAL A 77 11.04 12.92 3.93
N LEU A 78 11.36 13.21 2.66
CA LEU A 78 12.75 13.27 2.18
C LEU A 78 13.54 14.41 2.84
N ASN A 79 12.93 15.59 2.99
CA ASN A 79 13.55 16.73 3.65
C ASN A 79 13.74 16.50 5.16
N HIS A 80 12.85 15.75 5.79
CA HIS A 80 12.89 15.48 7.24
C HIS A 80 13.54 14.13 7.58
N ALA A 81 13.80 13.25 6.61
CA ALA A 81 14.34 11.91 6.83
C ALA A 81 15.68 11.94 7.57
N HIS A 82 16.51 12.96 7.34
CA HIS A 82 17.76 13.16 8.06
C HIS A 82 17.52 13.50 9.54
N LYS A 83 16.52 14.34 9.83
CA LYS A 83 16.12 14.74 11.21
C LYS A 83 15.44 13.59 11.95
N ILE A 84 14.55 12.87 11.28
CA ILE A 84 13.85 11.67 11.80
C ILE A 84 14.87 10.58 12.18
N ARG A 85 15.91 10.37 11.35
CA ARG A 85 16.98 9.39 11.64
C ARG A 85 17.79 9.75 12.89
N ARG A 86 17.94 11.04 13.20
CA ARG A 86 18.59 11.53 14.43
C ARG A 86 17.67 11.52 15.66
N LYS A 87 16.40 11.09 15.53
CA LYS A 87 15.37 11.15 16.59
C LYS A 87 15.10 12.57 17.13
N GLU A 88 15.40 13.61 16.35
CA GLU A 88 15.18 15.01 16.72
C GLU A 88 13.80 15.49 16.24
N ILE A 89 12.73 14.80 16.62
CA ILE A 89 11.36 15.28 16.32
C ILE A 89 10.68 15.57 17.64
N ASP A 90 10.63 16.85 18.00
CA ASP A 90 9.81 17.34 19.10
C ASP A 90 8.34 17.05 18.78
N HIS A 91 7.67 16.41 19.75
CA HIS A 91 6.23 16.25 19.76
C HIS A 91 5.57 17.62 19.97
N HIS A 92 5.34 18.37 18.90
CA HIS A 92 4.37 19.46 18.92
C HIS A 92 3.16 19.06 18.08
N GLY A 93 2.02 19.05 18.77
CA GLY A 93 0.74 18.47 18.36
C GLY A 93 -0.07 19.32 17.41
#